data_AF-A0AA36IF36-F1
#
_entry.id   AF-A0AA36IF36-F1
#
_cell.length_a   1.000
_cell.length_b   1.000
_cell.length_c   1.000
_cell.angle_alpha   90.00
_cell.angle_beta   90.00
_cell.angle_gamma   90.00
#
_symmetry.space_group_name_H-M   'P 1'
#
loop_
_entity.id
_entity.type
_entity.pdbx_description
1 polymer ?
#
loop_
_entity_poly.entity_id
_entity_poly.type
_entity_poly.pdbx_seq_one_letter_code
_entity_poly.pdbx_strand_id
1 'polypeptide(L)'
;MRFCLLLPLLAAALEHELVADDECTQGSCALNALQMQQRQLVESCQNNTQCDSNRTCVFKQDKSWSQCVPLDDETFQKECRYWDRGLRLSAINATKMTCNTIKCAFDQDCELGNVCVSKPDGSWAQCVPLKKEDFQKQCVGWEDDFRLASIKATHWNCPNTRCYSQDWCVSGARCAQQEDAEWGQCIMCHTKSFQTNCFSWRSSFIAAAEKACHRECLFDEAFEDDESEVDGERSGVCLKMFSPACSAAIFLGSNDLLCIADQPVKSFSLRRAGISRGAAPNEIGFRLTFAQSGRVGDPRLLTSAATKFDYIRTPSFQRLSPSFGPPRLPVRVQGRNFPIGVPKVSVRCFWSLTRDVTVGTLISGSELTCPSPSELPIIQLTGRTGSVDHLSSVSFDGGRNFHPVAAAGLAFTILHRGTAPLAERLAPTYARVGRGDTISIFGGDFMPIQRLAPSFGYCTFSWNVTYPTDLSNDTGVRASTAVYVSGREVRCQVPLDLPPATHAVQLFFTQGRYTLEARYGANVTSLDLIAPA
;
A
#
# COMPACT_ATOMS: atom_id res chain seq x y z
N MET A 1 -42.41 76.05 35.35
CA MET A 1 -42.24 74.85 36.20
C MET A 1 -41.03 74.06 35.68
N ARG A 2 -40.06 73.78 36.57
CA ARG A 2 -38.92 72.80 36.58
C ARG A 2 -38.46 72.18 35.24
N PHE A 3 -37.22 72.34 34.73
CA PHE A 3 -35.84 71.96 35.15
C PHE A 3 -35.28 70.72 34.39
N CYS A 4 -34.03 70.85 33.87
CA CYS A 4 -33.00 69.83 33.48
C CYS A 4 -33.09 69.07 32.11
N LEU A 5 -32.11 69.25 31.19
CA LEU A 5 -30.79 68.56 30.98
C LEU A 5 -30.96 67.16 30.29
N LEU A 6 -30.28 66.68 29.22
CA LEU A 6 -28.93 66.82 28.63
C LEU A 6 -28.88 66.24 27.18
N LEU A 7 -27.95 66.71 26.34
CA LEU A 7 -27.36 66.08 25.12
C LEU A 7 -26.24 65.06 25.53
N PRO A 8 -25.46 64.39 24.62
CA PRO A 8 -25.72 63.34 23.62
C PRO A 8 -24.69 62.15 23.75
N LEU A 9 -24.65 61.14 22.85
CA LEU A 9 -23.42 60.45 22.33
C LEU A 9 -23.73 59.12 21.58
N LEU A 10 -22.96 58.90 20.49
CA LEU A 10 -22.64 57.63 19.81
C LEU A 10 -23.70 56.95 18.91
N ALA A 11 -23.64 57.24 17.61
CA ALA A 11 -23.71 56.22 16.55
C ALA A 11 -23.24 56.82 15.21
N ALA A 12 -21.92 56.87 15.02
CA ALA A 12 -21.28 57.01 13.72
C ALA A 12 -20.35 55.81 13.54
N ALA A 13 -20.20 55.36 12.29
CA ALA A 13 -19.41 54.24 11.78
C ALA A 13 -20.14 52.87 11.72
N LEU A 14 -20.75 52.58 10.57
CA LEU A 14 -20.32 51.47 9.71
C LEU A 14 -21.01 51.61 8.33
N GLU A 15 -20.38 52.36 7.43
CA GLU A 15 -20.55 52.20 5.98
C GLU A 15 -19.38 51.33 5.52
N HIS A 16 -19.65 50.15 4.97
CA HIS A 16 -18.72 49.43 4.10
C HIS A 16 -19.51 48.53 3.14
N GLU A 17 -19.49 48.96 1.87
CA GLU A 17 -19.48 48.19 0.62
C GLU A 17 -20.39 46.96 0.50
N LEU A 18 -21.62 47.20 0.04
CA LEU A 18 -22.32 46.25 -0.83
C LEU A 18 -21.91 46.57 -2.28
N VAL A 19 -21.04 45.73 -2.85
CA VAL A 19 -20.80 45.70 -4.29
C VAL A 19 -22.09 45.26 -4.97
N ALA A 20 -22.70 46.19 -5.71
CA ALA A 20 -23.87 45.92 -6.54
C ALA A 20 -23.42 45.28 -7.85
N ASP A 21 -23.89 44.06 -8.14
CA ASP A 21 -23.79 43.46 -9.46
C ASP A 21 -24.76 44.17 -10.43
N ASP A 22 -24.20 44.69 -11.51
CA ASP A 22 -24.80 45.70 -12.39
C ASP A 22 -25.66 45.11 -13.54
N GLU A 23 -26.39 44.00 -13.32
CA GLU A 23 -27.31 43.40 -14.31
C GLU A 23 -28.66 42.93 -13.72
N CYS A 24 -29.38 43.80 -12.99
CA CYS A 24 -30.83 43.63 -12.77
C CYS A 24 -31.56 44.86 -13.34
N THR A 25 -31.86 44.86 -14.64
CA THR A 25 -32.78 45.86 -15.22
C THR A 25 -34.16 45.75 -14.57
N GLN A 26 -34.63 46.89 -14.07
CA GLN A 26 -35.79 47.10 -13.23
C GLN A 26 -37.06 46.38 -13.75
N GLY A 27 -37.58 45.44 -12.95
CA GLY A 27 -38.91 44.83 -13.13
C GLY A 27 -38.98 43.34 -12.79
N SER A 28 -37.93 42.57 -13.09
CA SER A 28 -37.98 41.10 -13.01
C SER A 28 -37.52 40.50 -11.67
N CYS A 29 -36.73 41.25 -10.88
CA CYS A 29 -36.13 40.72 -9.64
C CYS A 29 -37.15 40.76 -8.46
N ALA A 30 -38.12 41.69 -8.48
CA ALA A 30 -39.21 41.74 -7.48
C ALA A 30 -40.30 40.67 -7.73
N LEU A 31 -40.58 40.33 -8.99
CA LEU A 31 -41.61 39.34 -9.32
C LEU A 31 -41.16 37.91 -8.97
N ASN A 32 -39.88 37.58 -9.16
CA ASN A 32 -39.32 36.28 -8.77
C ASN A 32 -39.15 36.12 -7.25
N ALA A 33 -38.80 37.19 -6.53
CA ALA A 33 -38.74 37.18 -5.07
C ALA A 33 -40.13 37.01 -4.44
N LEU A 34 -41.16 37.68 -4.98
CA LEU A 34 -42.56 37.51 -4.53
C LEU A 34 -43.17 36.19 -5.00
N GLN A 35 -42.86 35.68 -6.20
CA GLN A 35 -43.31 34.34 -6.64
C GLN A 35 -42.64 33.21 -5.85
N MET A 36 -41.42 33.37 -5.34
CA MET A 36 -40.84 32.42 -4.39
C MET A 36 -41.52 32.48 -3.02
N GLN A 37 -41.91 33.67 -2.56
CA GLN A 37 -42.58 33.83 -1.27
C GLN A 37 -44.05 33.35 -1.28
N GLN A 38 -44.69 33.28 -2.45
CA GLN A 38 -46.10 32.85 -2.60
C GLN A 38 -46.30 31.38 -2.99
N ARG A 39 -45.26 30.62 -3.37
CA ARG A 39 -45.41 29.23 -3.86
C ARG A 39 -45.03 28.11 -2.89
N GLN A 40 -44.55 28.43 -1.70
CA GLN A 40 -44.48 27.45 -0.62
C GLN A 40 -44.90 28.13 0.68
N LEU A 41 -46.19 28.05 1.02
CA LEU A 41 -46.53 27.82 2.41
C LEU A 41 -45.86 26.49 2.75
N VAL A 42 -44.62 26.57 3.25
CA VAL A 42 -43.92 25.43 3.81
C VAL A 42 -44.72 25.06 5.05
N GLU A 43 -45.72 24.20 4.87
CA GLU A 43 -46.50 23.69 5.97
C GLU A 43 -45.54 22.91 6.87
N SER A 44 -45.29 23.46 8.06
CA SER A 44 -44.59 22.75 9.10
C SER A 44 -45.34 21.46 9.40
N CYS A 45 -44.66 20.33 9.33
CA CYS A 45 -45.26 19.03 9.59
C CYS A 45 -44.98 18.60 11.04
N GLN A 46 -45.97 18.02 11.72
CA GLN A 46 -45.87 17.40 13.03
C GLN A 46 -45.57 15.91 12.95
N ASN A 47 -45.89 15.27 11.83
CA ASN A 47 -45.62 13.86 11.57
C ASN A 47 -45.62 13.56 10.06
N ASN A 48 -45.32 12.32 9.68
CA ASN A 48 -45.28 11.90 8.28
C ASN A 48 -46.65 11.85 7.60
N THR A 49 -47.75 11.78 8.35
CA THR A 49 -49.11 11.71 7.74
C THR A 49 -49.57 13.03 7.12
N GLN A 50 -48.87 14.13 7.41
CA GLN A 50 -49.12 15.44 6.84
C GLN A 50 -48.29 15.72 5.57
N CYS A 51 -47.36 14.83 5.23
CA CYS A 51 -46.57 14.95 4.01
C CYS A 51 -47.18 14.08 2.90
N ASP A 52 -47.07 14.54 1.65
CA ASP A 52 -47.39 13.74 0.48
C ASP A 52 -46.58 12.43 0.48
N SER A 53 -47.09 11.39 -0.19
CA SER A 53 -46.49 10.04 -0.18
C SER A 53 -45.04 9.97 -0.70
N ASN A 54 -44.57 11.00 -1.41
CA ASN A 54 -43.18 11.13 -1.89
C ASN A 54 -42.30 12.03 -1.01
N ARG A 55 -42.77 12.40 0.20
CA ARG A 55 -42.03 13.25 1.14
C ARG A 55 -42.02 12.63 2.54
N THR A 56 -41.06 13.02 3.35
CA THR A 56 -40.98 12.65 4.76
C THR A 56 -40.85 13.89 5.63
N CYS A 57 -41.47 13.88 6.81
CA CYS A 57 -41.40 15.00 7.73
C CYS A 57 -40.07 14.99 8.48
N VAL A 58 -39.29 16.07 8.39
CA VAL A 58 -38.04 16.20 9.13
C VAL A 58 -38.06 17.42 10.03
N PHE A 59 -37.51 17.24 11.23
CA PHE A 59 -37.40 18.28 12.25
C PHE A 59 -35.94 18.72 12.35
N LYS A 60 -35.71 20.02 12.52
CA LYS A 60 -34.41 20.49 13.01
C LYS A 60 -34.08 19.83 14.35
N GLN A 61 -32.80 19.72 14.68
CA GLN A 61 -32.35 19.12 15.95
C GLN A 61 -32.92 19.82 17.19
N ASP A 62 -33.10 21.14 17.12
CA ASP A 62 -33.70 21.97 18.18
C ASP A 62 -35.24 21.92 18.21
N LYS A 63 -35.85 21.20 17.26
CA LYS A 63 -37.31 21.12 17.04
C LYS A 63 -37.98 22.48 16.82
N SER A 64 -37.24 23.53 16.46
CA SER A 64 -37.79 24.87 16.22
C SER A 64 -38.56 24.96 14.90
N TRP A 65 -38.27 24.04 13.97
CA TRP A 65 -38.85 23.99 12.64
C TRP A 65 -38.94 22.56 12.12
N SER A 66 -39.92 22.32 11.25
CA SER A 66 -40.09 21.08 10.51
C SER A 66 -40.58 21.34 9.09
N GLN A 67 -40.25 20.43 8.17
CA GLN A 67 -40.65 20.53 6.76
C GLN A 67 -40.74 19.14 6.13
N CYS A 68 -41.68 18.97 5.19
CA CYS A 68 -41.74 17.79 4.34
C CYS A 68 -40.63 17.84 3.28
N VAL A 69 -39.67 16.92 3.33
CA VAL A 69 -38.56 16.83 2.37
C VAL A 69 -38.81 15.71 1.36
N PRO A 70 -38.47 15.91 0.08
CA PRO A 70 -38.64 14.91 -0.97
C PRO A 70 -37.82 13.64 -0.71
N LEU A 71 -38.39 12.51 -1.10
CA LEU A 71 -37.77 11.18 -1.08
C LEU A 71 -37.17 10.78 -2.43
N ASP A 72 -37.26 11.62 -3.46
CA ASP A 72 -36.59 11.44 -4.74
C ASP A 72 -35.35 12.33 -4.83
N ASP A 73 -34.26 11.79 -5.40
CA ASP A 73 -32.96 12.47 -5.45
C ASP A 73 -33.02 13.78 -6.25
N GLU A 74 -33.72 13.80 -7.39
CA GLU A 74 -33.77 14.98 -8.26
C GLU A 74 -34.40 16.20 -7.56
N THR A 75 -35.55 16.02 -6.91
CA THR A 75 -36.21 17.10 -6.16
C THR A 75 -35.42 17.42 -4.89
N PHE A 76 -34.84 16.42 -4.23
CA PHE A 76 -33.96 16.64 -3.08
C PHE A 76 -32.80 17.56 -3.44
N GLN A 77 -32.05 17.27 -4.52
CA GLN A 77 -30.93 18.11 -4.97
C GLN A 77 -31.35 19.55 -5.31
N LYS A 78 -32.56 19.74 -5.85
CA LYS A 78 -33.08 21.07 -6.21
C LYS A 78 -33.48 21.89 -4.99
N GLU A 79 -34.09 21.26 -3.98
CA GLU A 79 -34.61 21.94 -2.79
C GLU A 79 -33.55 22.10 -1.68
N CYS A 80 -32.64 21.14 -1.53
CA CYS A 80 -31.74 21.06 -0.40
C CYS A 80 -30.74 22.23 -0.29
N ARG A 81 -30.48 22.92 -1.41
CA ARG A 81 -29.69 24.16 -1.46
C ARG A 81 -30.34 25.33 -0.72
N TYR A 82 -31.66 25.30 -0.51
CA TYR A 82 -32.41 26.37 0.16
C TYR A 82 -32.64 26.10 1.65
N TRP A 83 -32.35 24.89 2.13
CA TRP A 83 -32.48 24.56 3.54
C TRP A 83 -31.27 25.08 4.31
N ASP A 84 -31.49 25.63 5.50
CA ASP A 84 -30.39 25.89 6.43
C ASP A 84 -29.73 24.59 6.91
N ARG A 85 -28.54 24.71 7.53
CA ARG A 85 -27.76 23.56 8.03
C ARG A 85 -28.59 22.60 8.88
N GLY A 86 -29.37 23.13 9.82
CA GLY A 86 -30.09 22.32 10.80
C GLY A 86 -31.14 21.44 10.13
N LEU A 87 -31.92 22.03 9.22
CA LEU A 87 -32.94 21.29 8.47
C LEU A 87 -32.32 20.30 7.48
N ARG A 88 -31.26 20.73 6.80
CA ARG A 88 -30.54 19.94 5.81
C ARG A 88 -29.90 18.69 6.40
N LEU A 89 -29.20 18.80 7.54
CA LEU A 89 -28.61 17.64 8.22
C LEU A 89 -29.69 16.64 8.67
N SER A 90 -30.81 17.14 9.18
CA SER A 90 -31.96 16.30 9.50
C SER A 90 -32.56 15.61 8.28
N ALA A 91 -32.64 16.32 7.15
CA ALA A 91 -33.11 15.78 5.87
C ALA A 91 -32.19 14.65 5.38
N ILE A 92 -30.87 14.89 5.31
CA ILE A 92 -29.86 13.89 4.93
C ILE A 92 -29.96 12.65 5.82
N ASN A 93 -30.10 12.84 7.13
CA ASN A 93 -30.20 11.70 8.06
C ASN A 93 -31.51 10.91 7.86
N ALA A 94 -32.61 11.58 7.55
CA ALA A 94 -33.90 10.93 7.32
C ALA A 94 -34.00 10.21 5.97
N THR A 95 -33.51 10.83 4.89
CA THR A 95 -33.62 10.31 3.52
C THR A 95 -32.44 9.43 3.11
N LYS A 96 -31.31 9.53 3.82
CA LYS A 96 -30.01 8.93 3.46
C LYS A 96 -29.46 9.45 2.11
N MET A 97 -29.95 10.58 1.62
CA MET A 97 -29.43 11.27 0.43
C MET A 97 -28.45 12.37 0.84
N THR A 98 -27.41 12.61 0.05
CA THR A 98 -26.48 13.74 0.24
C THR A 98 -26.95 14.94 -0.59
N CYS A 99 -26.79 16.16 -0.09
CA CYS A 99 -27.09 17.35 -0.90
C CYS A 99 -25.82 17.81 -1.63
N ASN A 100 -25.72 17.46 -2.91
CA ASN A 100 -24.53 17.65 -3.75
C ASN A 100 -24.47 19.04 -4.39
N THR A 101 -25.56 19.82 -4.33
CA THR A 101 -25.69 21.13 -5.00
C THR A 101 -25.28 22.32 -4.13
N ILE A 102 -24.88 22.10 -2.87
CA ILE A 102 -24.50 23.20 -2.00
C ILE A 102 -23.06 23.59 -2.28
N LYS A 103 -22.93 24.74 -2.93
CA LYS A 103 -21.85 25.66 -2.62
C LYS A 103 -22.05 26.10 -1.17
N CYS A 104 -21.16 25.69 -0.28
CA CYS A 104 -21.22 26.19 1.10
C CYS A 104 -20.99 27.71 1.07
N ALA A 105 -21.68 28.47 1.91
CA ALA A 105 -21.43 29.90 2.05
C ALA A 105 -20.63 30.18 3.33
N PHE A 106 -20.83 29.36 4.36
CA PHE A 106 -20.16 29.48 5.66
C PHE A 106 -19.68 28.12 6.16
N ASP A 107 -18.72 28.11 7.09
CA ASP A 107 -18.22 26.87 7.71
C ASP A 107 -19.31 26.08 8.42
N GLN A 108 -20.33 26.77 8.94
CA GLN A 108 -21.48 26.10 9.53
C GLN A 108 -22.27 25.29 8.50
N ASP A 109 -22.18 25.56 7.20
CA ASP A 109 -22.87 24.74 6.19
C ASP A 109 -22.26 23.35 6.03
N CYS A 110 -21.03 23.17 6.53
CA CYS A 110 -20.27 21.94 6.41
C CYS A 110 -20.46 20.99 7.60
N GLU A 111 -20.28 19.69 7.36
CA GLU A 111 -20.24 18.69 8.43
C GLU A 111 -19.06 18.96 9.39
N LEU A 112 -19.17 18.48 10.64
CA LEU A 112 -18.10 18.62 11.62
C LEU A 112 -16.80 17.99 11.09
N GLY A 113 -15.71 18.76 11.15
CA GLY A 113 -14.41 18.35 10.60
C GLY A 113 -14.17 18.77 9.15
N ASN A 114 -15.07 19.56 8.57
CA ASN A 114 -14.89 20.21 7.27
C ASN A 114 -14.98 21.75 7.43
N VAL A 115 -14.37 22.48 6.50
CA VAL A 115 -14.38 23.95 6.40
C VAL A 115 -14.96 24.36 5.05
N CYS A 116 -15.70 25.46 4.98
CA CYS A 116 -16.20 25.95 3.71
C CYS A 116 -15.11 26.72 2.97
N VAL A 117 -14.78 26.27 1.77
CA VAL A 117 -13.82 26.96 0.90
C VAL A 117 -14.54 27.44 -0.33
N SER A 118 -14.37 28.72 -0.65
CA SER A 118 -14.85 29.32 -1.89
C SER A 118 -13.67 29.66 -2.80
N LYS A 119 -13.89 29.55 -4.11
CA LYS A 119 -12.96 30.13 -5.08
C LYS A 119 -12.85 31.64 -4.89
N PRO A 120 -11.71 32.26 -5.22
CA PRO A 120 -11.54 33.72 -5.11
C PRO A 120 -12.54 34.54 -5.95
N ASP A 121 -13.04 33.98 -7.05
CA ASP A 121 -14.03 34.60 -7.95
C ASP A 121 -15.48 34.42 -7.47
N GLY A 122 -15.71 33.69 -6.37
CA GLY A 122 -17.04 33.36 -5.85
C GLY A 122 -17.85 32.38 -6.72
N SER A 123 -17.29 31.88 -7.84
CA SER A 123 -18.03 31.07 -8.81
C SER A 123 -18.34 29.67 -8.27
N TRP A 124 -17.58 29.18 -7.29
CA TRP A 124 -17.77 27.87 -6.69
C TRP A 124 -17.31 27.82 -5.24
N ALA A 125 -17.94 26.96 -4.44
CA ALA A 125 -17.53 26.65 -3.08
C ALA A 125 -17.85 25.19 -2.77
N GLN A 126 -17.11 24.57 -1.85
CA GLN A 126 -17.42 23.25 -1.31
C GLN A 126 -16.81 23.07 0.09
N CYS A 127 -17.33 22.10 0.81
CA CYS A 127 -16.80 21.69 2.10
C CYS A 127 -15.52 20.87 1.92
N VAL A 128 -14.42 21.35 2.50
CA VAL A 128 -13.10 20.72 2.43
C VAL A 128 -12.77 20.07 3.77
N PRO A 129 -12.28 18.82 3.79
CA PRO A 129 -11.92 18.16 5.05
C PRO A 129 -10.72 18.78 5.75
N LEU A 130 -10.83 18.95 7.07
CA LEU A 130 -9.75 19.40 7.95
C LEU A 130 -8.80 18.25 8.34
N LYS A 131 -9.23 16.99 8.18
CA LYS A 131 -8.37 15.82 8.36
C LYS A 131 -7.38 15.72 7.20
N LYS A 132 -6.09 15.65 7.54
CA LYS A 132 -4.98 15.67 6.58
C LYS A 132 -5.10 14.56 5.54
N GLU A 133 -5.40 13.33 5.94
CA GLU A 133 -5.45 12.17 5.04
C GLU A 133 -6.57 12.30 3.99
N ASP A 134 -7.71 12.89 4.37
CA ASP A 134 -8.84 13.09 3.47
C ASP A 134 -8.61 14.29 2.54
N PHE A 135 -8.03 15.37 3.07
CA PHE A 135 -7.60 16.52 2.27
C PHE A 135 -6.63 16.11 1.16
N GLN A 136 -5.58 15.37 1.53
CA GLN A 136 -4.52 14.97 0.60
C GLN A 136 -5.02 14.07 -0.54
N LYS A 137 -6.10 13.30 -0.32
CA LYS A 137 -6.74 12.48 -1.37
C LYS A 137 -7.56 13.33 -2.34
N GLN A 138 -8.30 14.30 -1.83
CA GLN A 138 -9.25 15.07 -2.65
C GLN A 138 -8.55 16.21 -3.41
N CYS A 139 -7.55 16.84 -2.82
CA CYS A 139 -6.96 18.07 -3.33
C CYS A 139 -6.28 17.95 -4.71
N VAL A 140 -5.85 16.74 -5.07
CA VAL A 140 -5.18 16.44 -6.34
C VAL A 140 -6.14 16.60 -7.53
N GLY A 141 -7.45 16.43 -7.31
CA GLY A 141 -8.48 16.56 -8.34
C GLY A 141 -9.05 17.97 -8.49
N TRP A 142 -8.68 18.92 -7.63
CA TRP A 142 -9.21 20.28 -7.69
C TRP A 142 -8.47 21.15 -8.70
N GLU A 143 -9.15 22.15 -9.24
CA GLU A 143 -8.53 23.22 -10.03
C GLU A 143 -7.60 24.08 -9.17
N ASP A 144 -6.65 24.76 -9.80
CA ASP A 144 -5.54 25.41 -9.12
C ASP A 144 -5.98 26.56 -8.19
N ASP A 145 -6.94 27.38 -8.63
CA ASP A 145 -7.51 28.47 -7.84
C ASP A 145 -8.19 27.98 -6.56
N PHE A 146 -8.99 26.92 -6.67
CA PHE A 146 -9.65 26.31 -5.53
C PHE A 146 -8.68 25.55 -4.63
N ARG A 147 -7.67 24.88 -5.22
CA ARG A 147 -6.64 24.17 -4.46
C ARG A 147 -5.86 25.15 -3.58
N LEU A 148 -5.48 26.32 -4.11
CA LEU A 148 -4.82 27.36 -3.34
C LEU A 148 -5.71 27.89 -2.21
N ALA A 149 -6.99 28.19 -2.49
CA ALA A 149 -7.94 28.60 -1.46
C ALA A 149 -8.07 27.54 -0.34
N SER A 150 -8.07 26.26 -0.72
CA SER A 150 -8.17 25.13 0.21
C SER A 150 -6.92 24.95 1.07
N ILE A 151 -5.73 25.12 0.48
CA ILE A 151 -4.46 25.11 1.22
C ILE A 151 -4.45 26.24 2.26
N LYS A 152 -4.92 27.44 1.88
CA LYS A 152 -5.00 28.59 2.79
C LYS A 152 -5.98 28.36 3.94
N ALA A 153 -7.15 27.78 3.65
CA ALA A 153 -8.17 27.51 4.67
C ALA A 153 -7.79 26.36 5.63
N THR A 154 -7.09 25.34 5.13
CA THR A 154 -6.81 24.12 5.92
C THR A 154 -5.41 24.11 6.54
N HIS A 155 -4.49 24.93 6.04
CA HIS A 155 -3.05 24.87 6.35
C HIS A 155 -2.40 23.51 6.07
N TRP A 156 -2.91 22.77 5.06
CA TRP A 156 -2.30 21.52 4.57
C TRP A 156 -1.77 21.66 3.13
N ASN A 157 -0.57 21.12 2.89
CA ASN A 157 -0.02 21.00 1.53
C ASN A 157 -0.72 19.88 0.75
N CYS A 158 -0.96 20.12 -0.55
CA CYS A 158 -1.49 19.09 -1.44
C CYS A 158 -0.35 18.29 -2.11
N PRO A 159 -0.14 17.00 -1.75
CA PRO A 159 0.98 16.22 -2.25
C PRO A 159 0.87 15.97 -3.75
N ASN A 160 2.00 15.83 -4.43
CA ASN A 160 2.09 15.55 -5.87
C ASN A 160 1.35 16.56 -6.77
N THR A 161 1.12 17.78 -6.27
CA THR A 161 0.56 18.87 -7.07
C THR A 161 1.58 19.97 -7.28
N ARG A 162 1.36 20.72 -8.36
CA ARG A 162 2.23 21.81 -8.74
C ARG A 162 2.06 23.01 -7.80
N CYS A 163 3.16 23.57 -7.32
CA CYS A 163 3.17 24.89 -6.66
C CYS A 163 3.61 25.96 -7.67
N TYR A 164 3.03 27.16 -7.57
CA TYR A 164 3.32 28.29 -8.46
C TYR A 164 4.00 29.46 -7.74
N SER A 165 3.91 29.50 -6.40
CA SER A 165 4.55 30.50 -5.55
C SER A 165 4.68 29.97 -4.12
N GLN A 166 5.34 30.70 -3.24
CA GLN A 166 5.48 30.32 -1.83
C GLN A 166 4.13 30.22 -1.09
N ASP A 167 3.09 30.92 -1.56
CA ASP A 167 1.74 30.90 -0.94
C ASP A 167 1.04 29.54 -1.06
N TRP A 168 1.51 28.69 -1.97
CA TRP A 168 1.03 27.32 -2.15
C TRP A 168 1.57 26.36 -1.10
N CYS A 169 2.59 26.79 -0.34
CA CYS A 169 3.31 25.93 0.58
C CYS A 169 3.13 26.40 2.02
N VAL A 170 2.60 25.51 2.85
CA VAL A 170 2.31 25.72 4.27
C VAL A 170 3.18 24.82 5.14
N SER A 171 3.10 24.99 6.47
CA SER A 171 3.82 24.18 7.47
C SER A 171 5.35 24.18 7.30
N GLY A 172 5.93 25.30 6.86
CA GLY A 172 7.37 25.44 6.67
C GLY A 172 7.93 24.84 5.38
N ALA A 173 7.07 24.33 4.49
CA ALA A 173 7.48 23.90 3.16
C ALA A 173 7.84 25.11 2.27
N ARG A 174 8.74 24.92 1.32
CA ARG A 174 9.12 25.91 0.30
C ARG A 174 8.69 25.44 -1.08
N CYS A 175 8.25 26.38 -1.92
CA CYS A 175 7.96 26.04 -3.33
C CYS A 175 9.29 25.96 -4.10
N ALA A 176 9.70 24.76 -4.47
CA ALA A 176 10.81 24.54 -5.38
C ALA A 176 10.28 24.51 -6.81
N GLN A 177 10.48 25.59 -7.56
CA GLN A 177 10.01 25.75 -8.93
C GLN A 177 11.18 25.67 -9.91
N GLN A 178 11.03 24.89 -10.97
CA GLN A 178 12.01 24.78 -12.05
C GLN A 178 12.13 26.10 -12.82
N GLU A 179 13.27 26.33 -13.47
CA GLU A 179 13.54 27.57 -14.21
C GLU A 179 12.63 27.77 -15.42
N ASP A 180 12.18 26.69 -16.05
CA ASP A 180 11.18 26.71 -17.13
C ASP A 180 9.77 27.05 -16.64
N ALA A 181 9.57 27.08 -15.33
CA ALA A 181 8.28 27.20 -14.68
C ALA A 181 7.25 26.18 -15.23
N GLU A 182 7.65 25.01 -15.72
CA GLU A 182 6.73 23.93 -16.11
C GLU A 182 6.31 23.07 -14.92
N TRP A 183 7.16 22.98 -13.90
CA TRP A 183 6.87 22.24 -12.67
C TRP A 183 7.39 22.95 -11.43
N GLY A 184 6.69 22.74 -10.31
CA GLY A 184 7.13 23.15 -8.99
C GLY A 184 6.47 22.28 -7.93
N GLN A 185 7.13 22.01 -6.81
CA GLN A 185 6.55 21.22 -5.72
C GLN A 185 6.91 21.81 -4.35
N CYS A 186 5.96 21.75 -3.42
CA CYS A 186 6.22 22.10 -2.03
C CYS A 186 7.12 21.04 -1.38
N ILE A 187 8.31 21.46 -0.95
CA ILE A 187 9.31 20.58 -0.33
C ILE A 187 9.62 21.02 1.10
N MET A 188 9.88 20.06 1.98
CA MET A 188 10.31 20.32 3.35
C MET A 188 11.83 20.50 3.38
N CYS A 189 12.32 21.65 3.85
CA CYS A 189 13.75 21.96 3.91
C CYS A 189 14.48 21.44 5.16
N HIS A 190 13.84 20.60 5.97
CA HIS A 190 14.51 19.91 7.08
C HIS A 190 15.52 18.90 6.53
N THR A 191 16.76 18.91 7.06
CA THR A 191 17.90 18.15 6.53
C THR A 191 17.54 16.70 6.18
N LYS A 192 16.94 15.96 7.12
CA LYS A 192 16.57 14.55 6.91
C LYS A 192 15.54 14.35 5.78
N SER A 193 14.48 15.16 5.78
CA SER A 193 13.42 15.06 4.75
C SER A 193 13.92 15.50 3.37
N PHE A 194 14.71 16.57 3.33
CA PHE A 194 15.32 17.09 2.10
C PHE A 194 16.23 16.04 1.45
N GLN A 195 17.17 15.48 2.21
CA GLN A 195 18.09 14.46 1.69
C GLN A 195 17.36 13.17 1.28
N THR A 196 16.38 12.72 2.08
CA THR A 196 15.57 11.53 1.73
C THR A 196 14.84 11.72 0.40
N ASN A 197 14.23 12.89 0.19
CA ASN A 197 13.49 13.16 -1.03
C ASN A 197 14.41 13.41 -2.23
N CYS A 198 15.62 13.91 -2.00
CA CYS A 198 16.52 14.28 -3.08
C CYS A 198 16.86 13.11 -4.01
N PHE A 199 17.01 11.90 -3.48
CA PHE A 199 17.26 10.69 -4.28
C PHE A 199 16.15 10.35 -5.30
N SER A 200 14.95 10.90 -5.12
CA SER A 200 13.81 10.67 -6.02
C SER A 200 13.67 11.73 -7.12
N TRP A 201 14.41 12.83 -7.02
CA TRP A 201 14.27 13.97 -7.92
C TRP A 201 15.19 13.87 -9.14
N ARG A 202 14.73 14.44 -10.26
CA ARG A 202 15.58 14.62 -11.45
C ARG A 202 16.51 15.80 -11.24
N SER A 203 17.65 15.82 -11.95
CA SER A 203 18.68 16.88 -11.84
C SER A 203 18.12 18.30 -11.97
N SER A 204 17.19 18.53 -12.90
CA SER A 204 16.55 19.84 -13.07
C SER A 204 15.70 20.27 -11.86
N PHE A 205 15.07 19.32 -11.17
CA PHE A 205 14.30 19.62 -9.95
C PHE A 205 15.20 19.73 -8.71
N ILE A 206 16.32 18.99 -8.67
CA ILE A 206 17.33 19.10 -7.60
C ILE A 206 17.84 20.54 -7.52
N ALA A 207 18.27 21.14 -8.64
CA ALA A 207 18.75 22.52 -8.64
C ALA A 207 17.70 23.52 -8.11
N ALA A 208 16.42 23.33 -8.46
CA ALA A 208 15.32 24.14 -7.94
C ALA A 208 15.10 23.95 -6.43
N ALA A 209 15.20 22.70 -5.95
CA ALA A 209 15.06 22.35 -4.55
C ALA A 209 16.20 22.92 -3.70
N GLU A 210 17.43 22.81 -4.17
CA GLU A 210 18.62 23.36 -3.51
C GLU A 210 18.53 24.88 -3.40
N LYS A 211 18.12 25.55 -4.48
CA LYS A 211 17.86 26.99 -4.50
C LYS A 211 16.77 27.41 -3.52
N ALA A 212 15.67 26.66 -3.45
CA ALA A 212 14.54 26.98 -2.57
C ALA A 212 14.84 26.74 -1.09
N CYS A 213 15.67 25.75 -0.77
CA CYS A 213 16.02 25.38 0.60
C CYS A 213 17.37 25.92 1.09
N HIS A 214 18.17 26.52 0.22
CA HIS A 214 19.56 26.91 0.48
C HIS A 214 20.40 25.75 1.05
N ARG A 215 20.25 24.57 0.46
CA ARG A 215 20.91 23.32 0.88
C ARG A 215 21.30 22.51 -0.33
N GLU A 216 22.46 21.88 -0.31
CA GLU A 216 22.91 20.97 -1.37
C GLU A 216 22.39 19.55 -1.11
N CYS A 217 22.08 18.85 -2.19
CA CYS A 217 21.82 17.42 -2.18
C CYS A 217 23.13 16.66 -2.10
N LEU A 218 23.35 15.98 -0.99
CA LEU A 218 24.56 15.20 -0.78
C LEU A 218 24.33 13.80 -1.34
N PHE A 219 24.91 13.51 -2.49
CA PHE A 219 24.85 12.20 -3.13
C PHE A 219 25.86 11.19 -2.56
N ASP A 220 26.63 11.59 -1.55
CA ASP A 220 27.79 10.84 -1.08
C ASP A 220 27.53 9.99 0.17
N GLU A 221 28.15 8.82 0.10
CA GLU A 221 28.35 7.73 1.06
C GLU A 221 28.14 8.08 2.55
N ALA A 222 27.27 7.31 3.22
CA ALA A 222 27.13 7.22 4.68
C ALA A 222 26.87 8.56 5.41
N PHE A 223 25.60 8.90 5.57
CA PHE A 223 25.15 9.87 6.57
C PHE A 223 25.57 9.40 7.96
N GLU A 224 26.67 9.93 8.49
CA GLU A 224 27.00 9.89 9.91
C GLU A 224 26.04 10.85 10.62
N ASP A 225 25.28 10.34 11.60
CA ASP A 225 24.39 11.14 12.42
C ASP A 225 25.23 12.12 13.27
N ASP A 226 25.34 13.36 12.80
CA ASP A 226 25.95 14.46 13.55
C ASP A 226 24.94 14.95 14.62
N GLU A 227 25.01 14.34 15.81
CA GLU A 227 24.44 14.93 17.02
C GLU A 227 25.35 16.09 17.46
N SER A 228 24.86 17.30 17.24
CA SER A 228 25.50 18.56 17.61
C SER A 228 25.84 18.65 19.11
N GLU A 229 27.15 18.78 19.37
CA GLU A 229 27.80 19.84 20.16
C GLU A 229 27.18 20.20 21.53
N VAL A 230 27.72 19.57 22.59
CA VAL A 230 27.79 20.16 23.94
C VAL A 230 29.27 20.20 24.32
N ASP A 231 29.82 21.41 24.43
CA ASP A 231 31.18 21.65 24.89
C ASP A 231 31.40 21.05 26.28
N GLY A 232 32.24 20.02 26.34
CA GLY A 232 32.55 19.30 27.56
C GLY A 232 33.71 18.34 27.38
N GLU A 233 34.93 18.85 27.56
CA GLU A 233 36.17 18.10 27.72
C GLU A 233 35.98 16.89 28.67
N ARG A 234 35.88 15.66 28.14
CA ARG A 234 36.18 14.41 28.87
C ARG A 234 36.23 13.16 27.99
N SER A 235 37.40 12.52 28.05
CA SER A 235 37.65 11.07 28.17
C SER A 235 36.68 10.10 27.47
N GLY A 236 37.18 9.38 26.46
CA GLY A 236 36.48 8.29 25.79
C GLY A 236 35.87 7.28 26.79
N VAL A 237 34.54 7.23 26.82
CA VAL A 237 33.78 6.25 27.58
C VAL A 237 33.48 5.07 26.65
N CYS A 238 34.12 3.92 26.91
CA CYS A 238 33.67 2.64 26.39
C CYS A 238 32.27 2.34 26.95
N LEU A 239 31.26 2.28 26.08
CA LEU A 239 29.96 1.72 26.42
C LEU A 239 30.14 0.23 26.74
N LYS A 240 30.07 -0.08 28.03
CA LYS A 240 30.10 -1.44 28.57
C LYS A 240 28.76 -2.11 28.27
N MET A 241 28.58 -2.64 27.06
CA MET A 241 27.48 -3.56 26.81
C MET A 241 27.77 -4.88 27.52
N PHE A 242 26.77 -5.39 28.25
CA PHE A 242 26.83 -6.62 29.03
C PHE A 242 27.03 -7.85 28.13
N SER A 243 28.28 -8.14 27.76
CA SER A 243 28.76 -9.45 27.36
C SER A 243 30.13 -9.66 28.03
N PRO A 244 30.34 -10.72 28.82
CA PRO A 244 31.60 -10.94 29.52
C PRO A 244 32.80 -11.29 28.62
N ALA A 245 32.65 -11.28 27.28
CA ALA A 245 33.68 -11.76 26.35
C ALA A 245 34.02 -10.79 25.18
N CYS A 246 33.62 -9.51 25.23
CA CYS A 246 33.99 -8.54 24.19
C CYS A 246 34.62 -7.30 24.82
N SER A 247 35.91 -7.09 24.55
CA SER A 247 36.69 -5.97 25.11
C SER A 247 36.68 -4.73 24.19
N ALA A 248 36.39 -4.89 22.91
CA ALA A 248 36.24 -3.78 21.96
C ALA A 248 35.34 -4.18 20.77
N ALA A 249 34.41 -3.29 20.39
CA ALA A 249 33.65 -3.36 19.15
C ALA A 249 34.09 -2.20 18.24
N ILE A 250 34.37 -2.49 16.97
CA ILE A 250 34.67 -1.47 15.96
C ILE A 250 33.51 -1.45 14.97
N PHE A 251 32.90 -0.27 14.78
CA PHE A 251 31.87 -0.06 13.76
C PHE A 251 32.54 0.18 12.41
N LEU A 252 32.12 -0.57 11.38
CA LEU A 252 32.60 -0.41 10.00
C LEU A 252 31.57 0.29 9.10
N GLY A 253 30.45 0.73 9.68
CA GLY A 253 29.32 1.39 9.03
C GLY A 253 28.06 1.31 9.90
N SER A 254 26.94 1.86 9.42
CA SER A 254 25.66 1.95 10.16
C SER A 254 25.00 0.62 10.51
N ASN A 255 25.48 -0.52 9.97
CA ASN A 255 24.94 -1.86 10.26
C ASN A 255 26.00 -2.95 10.53
N ASP A 256 27.29 -2.61 10.58
CA ASP A 256 28.37 -3.61 10.66
C ASP A 256 29.15 -3.50 11.97
N LEU A 257 29.18 -4.59 12.74
CA LEU A 257 29.87 -4.69 14.03
C LEU A 257 31.02 -5.70 13.93
N LEU A 258 32.26 -5.25 14.11
CA LEU A 258 33.42 -6.12 14.27
C LEU A 258 33.68 -6.36 15.77
N CYS A 259 33.36 -7.55 16.26
CA CYS A 259 33.73 -7.99 17.61
C CYS A 259 35.15 -8.58 17.61
N ILE A 260 36.07 -7.97 18.36
CA ILE A 260 37.41 -8.51 18.58
C ILE A 260 37.47 -9.06 20.01
N ALA A 261 37.72 -10.36 20.13
CA ALA A 261 37.77 -11.04 21.42
C ALA A 261 39.12 -10.84 22.13
N ASP A 262 39.02 -10.66 23.46
CA ASP A 262 40.00 -10.89 24.52
C ASP A 262 41.35 -10.16 24.57
N GLN A 263 41.69 -9.25 23.64
CA GLN A 263 42.90 -8.42 23.80
C GLN A 263 42.69 -6.93 23.47
N PRO A 264 43.29 -6.01 24.23
CA PRO A 264 43.27 -4.58 23.92
C PRO A 264 44.00 -4.33 22.59
N VAL A 265 43.25 -3.90 21.59
CA VAL A 265 43.79 -3.49 20.29
C VAL A 265 44.42 -2.10 20.45
N LYS A 266 45.72 -1.99 20.17
CA LYS A 266 46.46 -0.71 20.29
C LYS A 266 46.17 0.22 19.13
N SER A 267 46.05 -0.34 17.93
CA SER A 267 45.74 0.40 16.70
C SER A 267 45.16 -0.54 15.65
N PHE A 268 44.20 -0.02 14.91
CA PHE A 268 43.57 -0.66 13.77
C PHE A 268 43.90 0.16 12.52
N SER A 269 44.30 -0.50 11.44
CA SER A 269 44.36 0.16 10.12
C SER A 269 43.69 -0.71 9.08
N LEU A 270 42.65 -0.19 8.44
CA LEU A 270 42.19 -0.69 7.16
C LEU A 270 43.17 -0.20 6.09
N ARG A 271 43.77 -1.12 5.33
CA ARG A 271 44.53 -0.76 4.13
C ARG A 271 44.01 -1.61 3.00
N ARG A 272 43.62 -1.00 1.87
CA ARG A 272 43.51 -1.75 0.61
C ARG A 272 44.84 -2.47 0.42
N ALA A 273 44.84 -3.79 0.26
CA ALA A 273 46.08 -4.55 0.22
C ALA A 273 46.94 -4.03 -0.94
N GLY A 274 47.93 -3.19 -0.64
CA GLY A 274 48.85 -2.67 -1.62
C GLY A 274 49.68 -3.84 -2.10
N ILE A 275 49.53 -4.19 -3.39
CA ILE A 275 50.33 -5.11 -4.21
C ILE A 275 51.42 -5.84 -3.41
N SER A 276 51.03 -6.78 -2.55
CA SER A 276 51.97 -7.78 -2.07
C SER A 276 52.11 -8.77 -3.22
N ARG A 277 53.35 -9.16 -3.56
CA ARG A 277 53.62 -10.15 -4.61
C ARG A 277 52.86 -11.44 -4.29
N GLY A 278 51.68 -11.61 -4.90
CA GLY A 278 50.82 -12.79 -4.75
C GLY A 278 49.35 -12.54 -4.38
N ALA A 279 48.94 -11.33 -3.96
CA ALA A 279 47.53 -11.06 -3.60
C ALA A 279 46.69 -10.56 -4.79
N ALA A 280 45.43 -10.99 -4.87
CA ALA A 280 44.51 -10.59 -5.94
C ALA A 280 44.10 -9.10 -5.78
N PRO A 281 43.93 -8.33 -6.87
CA PRO A 281 43.78 -6.86 -6.83
C PRO A 281 42.53 -6.32 -6.12
N ASN A 282 41.64 -7.19 -5.63
CA ASN A 282 40.38 -6.82 -4.96
C ASN A 282 40.33 -7.23 -3.47
N GLU A 283 41.42 -7.73 -2.89
CA GLU A 283 41.44 -8.09 -1.47
C GLU A 283 41.61 -6.86 -0.57
N ILE A 284 40.63 -6.62 0.30
CA ILE A 284 40.71 -5.67 1.39
C ILE A 284 41.18 -6.45 2.62
N GLY A 285 42.43 -6.23 3.04
CA GLY A 285 42.96 -6.77 4.28
C GLY A 285 42.90 -5.74 5.40
N PHE A 286 42.72 -6.17 6.64
CA PHE A 286 42.96 -5.32 7.80
C PHE A 286 44.17 -5.83 8.57
N ARG A 287 44.90 -4.90 9.18
CA ARG A 287 46.00 -5.24 10.09
C ARG A 287 45.59 -4.85 11.51
N LEU A 288 45.50 -5.84 12.37
CA LEU A 288 45.31 -5.66 13.81
C LEU A 288 46.68 -5.60 14.50
N THR A 289 46.89 -4.58 15.34
CA THR A 289 48.08 -4.49 16.18
C THR A 289 47.64 -4.49 17.63
N PHE A 290 47.97 -5.55 18.36
CA PHE A 290 47.62 -5.73 19.76
C PHE A 290 48.63 -5.03 20.69
N ALA A 291 48.16 -4.49 21.81
CA ALA A 291 49.05 -4.01 22.87
C ALA A 291 49.63 -5.20 23.65
N GLN A 292 50.96 -5.34 23.72
CA GLN A 292 51.56 -6.36 24.58
C GLN A 292 51.31 -6.01 26.05
N SER A 293 50.69 -6.93 26.80
CA SER A 293 50.73 -6.89 28.26
C SER A 293 52.16 -7.22 28.71
N GLY A 294 52.80 -6.27 29.38
CA GLY A 294 54.25 -6.22 29.53
C GLY A 294 54.93 -7.45 30.15
N ARG A 295 56.06 -7.83 29.54
CA ARG A 295 57.34 -8.07 30.20
C ARG A 295 58.46 -7.67 29.24
N VAL A 296 59.40 -6.88 29.75
CA VAL A 296 60.54 -6.32 29.02
C VAL A 296 61.48 -7.45 28.61
N GLY A 297 61.55 -7.71 27.30
CA GLY A 297 62.42 -8.72 26.69
C GLY A 297 62.01 -8.97 25.24
N ASP A 298 62.66 -8.25 24.32
CA ASP A 298 62.60 -8.30 22.86
C ASP A 298 61.22 -8.56 22.17
N PRO A 299 60.64 -7.56 21.47
CA PRO A 299 59.33 -7.68 20.84
C PRO A 299 59.44 -8.48 19.53
N ARG A 300 59.33 -9.81 19.59
CA ARG A 300 58.88 -10.57 18.43
C ARG A 300 57.39 -10.31 18.24
N LEU A 301 57.06 -9.40 17.31
CA LEU A 301 55.73 -9.28 16.73
C LEU A 301 55.32 -10.65 16.16
N LEU A 302 54.55 -11.42 16.92
CA LEU A 302 53.84 -12.57 16.39
C LEU A 302 52.73 -12.02 15.49
N THR A 303 53.07 -11.81 14.22
CA THR A 303 52.04 -11.65 13.19
C THR A 303 51.27 -12.96 13.15
N SER A 304 50.02 -12.94 13.59
CA SER A 304 49.10 -14.03 13.31
C SER A 304 49.10 -14.25 11.79
N ALA A 305 49.04 -15.51 11.35
CA ALA A 305 48.87 -15.84 9.94
C ALA A 305 47.71 -15.01 9.37
N ALA A 306 47.83 -14.57 8.12
CA ALA A 306 46.82 -13.73 7.48
C ALA A 306 45.45 -14.42 7.57
N THR A 307 44.57 -13.88 8.41
CA THR A 307 43.20 -14.36 8.52
C THR A 307 42.44 -13.80 7.32
N LYS A 308 42.01 -14.68 6.42
CA LYS A 308 41.19 -14.28 5.29
C LYS A 308 39.86 -13.76 5.81
N PHE A 309 39.52 -12.52 5.48
CA PHE A 309 38.23 -11.92 5.76
C PHE A 309 37.48 -11.79 4.44
N ASP A 310 36.40 -12.55 4.29
CA ASP A 310 35.54 -12.46 3.12
C ASP A 310 34.45 -11.42 3.40
N TYR A 311 34.56 -10.24 2.77
CA TYR A 311 33.54 -9.22 2.83
C TYR A 311 32.32 -9.63 1.98
N ILE A 312 31.17 -9.81 2.63
CA ILE A 312 29.92 -10.15 1.95
C ILE A 312 29.06 -8.90 1.90
N ARG A 313 28.69 -8.46 0.69
CA ARG A 313 27.76 -7.34 0.50
C ARG A 313 26.40 -7.66 1.12
N THR A 314 25.68 -6.63 1.56
CA THR A 314 24.32 -6.78 2.08
C THR A 314 23.43 -7.51 1.06
N PRO A 315 22.72 -8.58 1.48
CA PRO A 315 21.72 -9.25 0.66
C PRO A 315 20.66 -8.29 0.13
N SER A 316 20.22 -8.49 -1.12
CA SER A 316 19.06 -7.79 -1.68
C SER A 316 18.05 -8.79 -2.22
N PHE A 317 16.76 -8.52 -2.02
CA PHE A 317 15.67 -9.41 -2.42
C PHE A 317 14.92 -8.81 -3.60
N GLN A 318 14.54 -9.64 -4.57
CA GLN A 318 13.95 -9.19 -5.83
C GLN A 318 12.57 -9.76 -6.09
N ARG A 319 12.38 -11.07 -5.87
CA ARG A 319 11.13 -11.76 -6.25
C ARG A 319 10.89 -13.03 -5.44
N LEU A 320 9.61 -13.33 -5.20
CA LEU A 320 9.12 -14.62 -4.71
C LEU A 320 8.55 -15.45 -5.88
N SER A 321 8.84 -16.75 -5.88
CA SER A 321 8.31 -17.69 -6.87
C SER A 321 7.99 -19.04 -6.20
N PRO A 322 6.71 -19.41 -6.05
CA PRO A 322 5.52 -18.63 -6.41
C PRO A 322 5.25 -17.48 -5.42
N SER A 323 4.44 -16.50 -5.82
CA SER A 323 4.00 -15.38 -4.97
C SER A 323 2.72 -15.67 -4.19
N PHE A 324 2.19 -16.89 -4.27
CA PHE A 324 1.00 -17.35 -3.55
C PHE A 324 1.01 -18.86 -3.42
N GLY A 325 0.22 -19.41 -2.50
CA GLY A 325 0.11 -20.84 -2.32
C GLY A 325 -0.53 -21.25 -0.99
N PRO A 326 -0.66 -22.56 -0.76
CA PRO A 326 -1.08 -23.08 0.53
C PRO A 326 -0.01 -22.81 1.62
N PRO A 327 -0.36 -23.00 2.90
CA PRO A 327 0.60 -23.02 3.99
C PRO A 327 1.74 -24.03 3.76
N ARG A 328 2.94 -23.73 4.25
CA ARG A 328 4.16 -24.57 4.14
C ARG A 328 4.64 -24.86 2.72
N LEU A 329 4.17 -24.13 1.71
CA LEU A 329 4.66 -24.26 0.35
C LEU A 329 6.12 -23.75 0.29
N PRO A 330 7.08 -24.50 -0.29
CA PRO A 330 8.43 -23.99 -0.50
C PRO A 330 8.42 -22.84 -1.52
N VAL A 331 8.70 -21.62 -1.05
CA VAL A 331 8.79 -20.40 -1.86
C VAL A 331 10.24 -20.12 -2.21
N ARG A 332 10.53 -20.03 -3.50
CA ARG A 332 11.85 -19.61 -3.99
C ARG A 332 11.97 -18.09 -3.88
N VAL A 333 12.98 -17.62 -3.16
CA VAL A 333 13.30 -16.20 -3.02
C VAL A 333 14.54 -15.90 -3.87
N GLN A 334 14.36 -15.05 -4.88
CA GLN A 334 15.43 -14.58 -5.75
C GLN A 334 15.99 -13.27 -5.23
N GLY A 335 17.31 -13.14 -5.28
CA GLY A 335 18.03 -11.97 -4.78
C GLY A 335 19.47 -11.91 -5.26
N ARG A 336 20.29 -11.11 -4.59
CA ARG A 336 21.74 -11.01 -4.82
C ARG A 336 22.50 -10.96 -3.50
N ASN A 337 23.76 -11.37 -3.53
CA ASN A 337 24.70 -11.34 -2.40
C ASN A 337 24.27 -12.21 -1.22
N PHE A 338 23.61 -13.34 -1.46
CA PHE A 338 23.38 -14.30 -0.38
C PHE A 338 24.71 -14.97 0.00
N PRO A 339 24.97 -15.18 1.30
CA PRO A 339 26.28 -15.63 1.79
C PRO A 339 26.53 -17.11 1.44
N ILE A 340 27.08 -17.37 0.25
CA ILE A 340 27.50 -18.70 -0.17
C ILE A 340 28.92 -19.00 0.32
N GLY A 341 29.19 -20.26 0.67
CA GLY A 341 30.52 -20.71 1.11
C GLY A 341 30.81 -20.54 2.60
N VAL A 342 29.90 -19.96 3.37
CA VAL A 342 29.99 -19.96 4.84
C VAL A 342 29.50 -21.31 5.36
N PRO A 343 30.34 -22.10 6.06
CA PRO A 343 29.91 -23.37 6.62
C PRO A 343 28.83 -23.13 7.69
N LYS A 344 27.69 -23.84 7.58
CA LYS A 344 26.56 -23.83 8.53
C LYS A 344 25.70 -22.55 8.56
N VAL A 345 25.40 -21.97 7.40
CA VAL A 345 24.37 -20.91 7.30
C VAL A 345 22.99 -21.49 7.62
N SER A 346 22.38 -21.03 8.72
CA SER A 346 20.97 -21.28 8.99
C SER A 346 20.17 -20.13 8.39
N VAL A 347 19.28 -20.42 7.45
CA VAL A 347 18.38 -19.42 6.88
C VAL A 347 17.08 -19.42 7.68
N ARG A 348 16.64 -18.25 8.14
CA ARG A 348 15.33 -18.06 8.77
C ARG A 348 14.55 -16.98 8.03
N CYS A 349 13.32 -17.29 7.65
CA CYS A 349 12.46 -16.42 6.88
C CYS A 349 11.33 -15.92 7.79
N PHE A 350 11.22 -14.60 7.94
CA PHE A 350 10.27 -13.95 8.85
C PHE A 350 9.06 -13.44 8.07
N TRP A 351 7.87 -13.81 8.52
CA TRP A 351 6.60 -13.45 7.90
C TRP A 351 5.85 -12.47 8.79
N SER A 352 5.59 -11.26 8.30
CA SER A 352 5.16 -10.13 9.14
C SER A 352 3.77 -10.29 9.76
N LEU A 353 2.79 -10.77 9.01
CA LEU A 353 1.39 -10.76 9.42
C LEU A 353 1.03 -12.01 10.23
N THR A 354 1.61 -13.17 9.90
CA THR A 354 1.50 -14.38 10.73
C THR A 354 2.44 -14.35 11.93
N ARG A 355 3.51 -13.55 11.88
CA ARG A 355 4.65 -13.61 12.81
C ARG A 355 5.33 -14.98 12.84
N ASP A 356 5.15 -15.78 11.77
CA ASP A 356 5.79 -17.10 11.64
C ASP A 356 7.26 -16.94 11.22
N VAL A 357 8.09 -17.88 11.67
CA VAL A 357 9.52 -17.96 11.34
C VAL A 357 9.81 -19.33 10.77
N THR A 358 10.00 -19.39 9.45
CA THR A 358 10.26 -20.66 8.76
C THR A 358 11.75 -20.88 8.53
N VAL A 359 12.17 -22.15 8.58
CA VAL A 359 13.57 -22.53 8.30
C VAL A 359 13.74 -22.65 6.80
N GLY A 360 14.53 -21.75 6.22
CA GLY A 360 14.86 -21.74 4.80
C GLY A 360 16.08 -22.58 4.46
N THR A 361 16.37 -22.72 3.17
CA THR A 361 17.56 -23.37 2.65
C THR A 361 18.21 -22.47 1.61
N LEU A 362 19.48 -22.15 1.80
CA LEU A 362 20.27 -21.39 0.81
C LEU A 362 20.62 -22.32 -0.37
N ILE A 363 20.22 -21.95 -1.58
CA ILE A 363 20.50 -22.73 -2.80
C ILE A 363 21.76 -22.18 -3.48
N SER A 364 21.86 -20.87 -3.64
CA SER A 364 22.97 -20.19 -4.30
C SER A 364 23.16 -18.77 -3.75
N GLY A 365 24.20 -18.06 -4.21
CA GLY A 365 24.41 -16.64 -3.89
C GLY A 365 23.30 -15.68 -4.37
N SER A 366 22.31 -16.19 -5.10
CA SER A 366 21.16 -15.43 -5.62
C SER A 366 19.81 -16.10 -5.37
N GLU A 367 19.79 -17.28 -4.73
CA GLU A 367 18.57 -18.06 -4.57
C GLU A 367 18.53 -18.77 -3.22
N LEU A 368 17.40 -18.68 -2.53
CA LEU A 368 17.10 -19.47 -1.35
C LEU A 368 15.65 -19.94 -1.39
N THR A 369 15.31 -20.95 -0.59
CA THR A 369 13.93 -21.43 -0.42
C THR A 369 13.47 -21.12 1.00
N CYS A 370 12.30 -20.49 1.13
CA CYS A 370 11.60 -20.25 2.38
C CYS A 370 10.26 -20.98 2.34
N PRO A 371 9.94 -21.90 3.26
CA PRO A 371 8.57 -22.38 3.41
C PRO A 371 7.62 -21.20 3.72
N SER A 372 6.46 -21.13 3.08
CA SER A 372 5.40 -20.17 3.45
C SER A 372 4.90 -20.43 4.88
N PRO A 373 4.25 -19.46 5.54
CA PRO A 373 3.74 -19.61 6.89
C PRO A 373 2.86 -20.85 7.04
N SER A 374 2.91 -21.45 8.22
CA SER A 374 2.10 -22.63 8.56
C SER A 374 0.66 -22.28 8.93
N GLU A 375 0.41 -21.02 9.32
CA GLU A 375 -0.88 -20.52 9.77
C GLU A 375 -1.35 -19.34 8.90
N LEU A 376 -2.64 -19.02 9.00
CA LEU A 376 -3.19 -17.80 8.41
C LEU A 376 -2.99 -16.63 9.38
N PRO A 377 -2.73 -15.40 8.89
CA PRO A 377 -2.54 -14.25 9.76
C PRO A 377 -3.81 -13.94 10.57
N ILE A 378 -3.61 -13.57 11.83
CA ILE A 378 -4.67 -13.29 12.80
C ILE A 378 -5.50 -12.07 12.37
N ILE A 379 -4.84 -11.07 11.78
CA ILE A 379 -5.50 -9.86 11.27
C ILE A 379 -5.98 -10.16 9.86
N GLN A 380 -7.27 -10.44 9.77
CA GLN A 380 -7.99 -10.66 8.53
C GLN A 380 -8.08 -9.37 7.71
N LEU A 381 -7.05 -9.07 6.91
CA LEU A 381 -7.27 -8.36 5.64
C LEU A 381 -7.87 -9.38 4.66
N THR A 382 -9.04 -9.91 4.99
CA THR A 382 -9.72 -10.97 4.26
C THR A 382 -10.34 -10.41 3.00
N GLY A 383 -9.59 -10.50 1.89
CA GLY A 383 -10.26 -10.81 0.64
C GLY A 383 -10.94 -12.17 0.78
N ARG A 384 -12.05 -12.42 0.08
CA ARG A 384 -12.69 -13.75 0.06
C ARG A 384 -11.75 -14.90 -0.36
N THR A 385 -10.59 -14.56 -0.94
CA THR A 385 -9.68 -15.43 -1.68
C THR A 385 -8.44 -15.90 -0.91
N GLY A 386 -8.07 -15.23 0.19
CA GLY A 386 -6.84 -15.53 0.90
C GLY A 386 -6.41 -14.39 1.82
N SER A 387 -5.46 -14.70 2.70
CA SER A 387 -4.77 -13.69 3.48
C SER A 387 -3.42 -13.38 2.84
N VAL A 388 -3.13 -12.11 2.63
CA VAL A 388 -1.78 -11.69 2.24
C VAL A 388 -0.88 -11.73 3.47
N ASP A 389 0.33 -12.25 3.33
CA ASP A 389 1.45 -12.08 4.26
C ASP A 389 2.63 -11.48 3.51
N HIS A 390 3.55 -10.83 4.21
CA HIS A 390 4.77 -10.28 3.63
C HIS A 390 5.98 -10.97 4.23
N LEU A 391 6.91 -11.41 3.37
CA LEU A 391 8.24 -11.78 3.81
C LEU A 391 8.93 -10.49 4.24
N SER A 392 9.01 -10.23 5.55
CA SER A 392 9.51 -8.97 6.08
C SER A 392 11.03 -8.94 6.14
N SER A 393 11.64 -10.07 6.45
CA SER A 393 13.09 -10.19 6.52
C SER A 393 13.57 -11.63 6.39
N VAL A 394 14.84 -11.77 6.07
CA VAL A 394 15.55 -13.06 6.08
C VAL A 394 16.83 -12.90 6.89
N SER A 395 17.07 -13.86 7.79
CA SER A 395 18.32 -13.98 8.54
C SER A 395 19.16 -15.14 8.00
N PHE A 396 20.47 -14.95 7.95
CA PHE A 396 21.46 -15.93 7.49
C PHE A 396 22.40 -16.40 8.63
N ASP A 397 22.07 -16.14 9.90
CA ASP A 397 22.97 -16.45 11.01
C ASP A 397 22.70 -17.81 11.68
N GLY A 398 23.80 -18.50 12.03
CA GLY A 398 23.87 -19.80 12.70
C GLY A 398 23.50 -19.80 14.20
N GLY A 399 22.83 -18.74 14.69
CA GLY A 399 22.00 -18.82 15.89
C GLY A 399 22.46 -18.07 17.12
N ARG A 400 23.19 -16.95 17.03
CA ARG A 400 23.46 -16.13 18.22
C ARG A 400 23.23 -14.62 18.09
N ASN A 401 23.31 -14.02 16.90
CA ASN A 401 23.05 -12.58 16.71
C ASN A 401 22.24 -12.36 15.43
N PHE A 402 20.92 -12.29 15.56
CA PHE A 402 20.02 -12.09 14.43
C PHE A 402 20.19 -10.67 13.86
N HIS A 403 20.84 -10.55 12.71
CA HIS A 403 20.75 -9.36 11.87
C HIS A 403 19.80 -9.66 10.71
N PRO A 404 18.47 -9.49 10.88
CA PRO A 404 17.51 -9.70 9.81
C PRO A 404 17.74 -8.67 8.71
N VAL A 405 17.90 -9.12 7.47
CA VAL A 405 17.95 -8.23 6.31
C VAL A 405 16.52 -8.02 5.82
N ALA A 406 16.07 -6.77 5.75
CA ALA A 406 14.71 -6.45 5.33
C ALA A 406 14.45 -6.90 3.88
N ALA A 407 13.34 -7.60 3.67
CA ALA A 407 12.84 -8.06 2.38
C ALA A 407 11.64 -7.21 1.92
N ALA A 408 11.78 -5.88 2.03
CA ALA A 408 10.71 -4.93 1.79
C ALA A 408 10.02 -5.12 0.42
N GLY A 409 8.70 -5.16 0.42
CA GLY A 409 7.88 -5.23 -0.79
C GLY A 409 7.59 -6.64 -1.32
N LEU A 410 8.12 -7.71 -0.71
CA LEU A 410 7.82 -9.08 -1.12
C LEU A 410 6.55 -9.61 -0.42
N ALA A 411 5.44 -9.61 -1.15
CA ALA A 411 4.16 -10.14 -0.69
C ALA A 411 3.93 -11.59 -1.15
N PHE A 412 3.43 -12.43 -0.25
CA PHE A 412 2.98 -13.79 -0.50
C PHE A 412 1.50 -13.94 -0.11
N THR A 413 0.67 -14.42 -1.02
CA THR A 413 -0.75 -14.65 -0.69
C THR A 413 -0.98 -16.08 -0.22
N ILE A 414 -1.35 -16.25 1.04
CA ILE A 414 -1.73 -17.54 1.62
C ILE A 414 -3.20 -17.80 1.26
N LEU A 415 -3.45 -18.85 0.50
CA LEU A 415 -4.81 -19.24 0.12
C LEU A 415 -5.54 -19.81 1.34
N HIS A 416 -6.75 -19.31 1.62
CA HIS A 416 -7.54 -19.76 2.77
C HIS A 416 -7.77 -21.28 2.73
N ARG A 417 -7.70 -21.93 3.90
CA ARG A 417 -8.03 -23.34 4.15
C ARG A 417 -7.15 -24.40 3.46
N GLY A 418 -6.08 -24.03 2.75
CA GLY A 418 -5.31 -25.01 1.97
C GLY A 418 -6.19 -25.79 0.98
N THR A 419 -7.38 -25.26 0.66
CA THR A 419 -8.28 -25.85 -0.32
C THR A 419 -7.74 -25.44 -1.66
N ALA A 420 -7.16 -26.40 -2.37
CA ALA A 420 -6.97 -26.25 -3.79
C ALA A 420 -8.29 -25.75 -4.42
N PRO A 421 -8.22 -24.99 -5.52
CA PRO A 421 -9.38 -24.54 -6.29
C PRO A 421 -10.51 -25.58 -6.28
N LEU A 422 -11.71 -25.14 -5.87
CA LEU A 422 -12.85 -26.03 -5.66
C LEU A 422 -13.67 -26.11 -6.94
N ALA A 423 -13.69 -27.28 -7.58
CA ALA A 423 -14.61 -27.58 -8.67
C ALA A 423 -15.98 -27.98 -8.10
N GLU A 424 -16.97 -27.11 -8.31
CA GLU A 424 -18.34 -27.23 -7.78
C GLU A 424 -19.34 -27.79 -8.80
N ARG A 425 -19.09 -27.64 -10.11
CA ARG A 425 -20.01 -28.11 -11.14
C ARG A 425 -19.32 -28.31 -12.49
N LEU A 426 -19.72 -29.34 -13.24
CA LEU A 426 -19.34 -29.57 -14.63
C LEU A 426 -20.51 -29.19 -15.56
N ALA A 427 -20.27 -28.49 -16.66
CA ALA A 427 -21.30 -28.28 -17.70
C ALA A 427 -20.69 -28.19 -19.12
N PRO A 428 -21.23 -28.94 -20.11
CA PRO A 428 -22.23 -30.00 -19.95
C PRO A 428 -21.67 -31.21 -19.17
N THR A 429 -22.54 -32.05 -18.60
CA THR A 429 -22.18 -33.33 -17.96
C THR A 429 -22.08 -34.49 -18.96
N TYR A 430 -22.22 -34.19 -20.25
CA TYR A 430 -22.04 -35.15 -21.34
C TYR A 430 -21.30 -34.53 -22.52
N ALA A 431 -20.64 -35.35 -23.34
CA ALA A 431 -20.01 -34.94 -24.60
C ALA A 431 -20.12 -36.04 -25.66
N ARG A 432 -20.00 -35.66 -26.94
CA ARG A 432 -20.06 -36.61 -28.07
C ARG A 432 -18.66 -37.10 -28.43
N VAL A 433 -18.55 -38.41 -28.62
CA VAL A 433 -17.29 -39.05 -29.06
C VAL A 433 -16.81 -38.46 -30.39
N GLY A 434 -15.51 -38.15 -30.48
CA GLY A 434 -14.87 -37.70 -31.73
C GLY A 434 -15.16 -36.26 -32.17
N ARG A 435 -15.85 -35.43 -31.38
CA ARG A 435 -16.19 -34.04 -31.77
C ARG A 435 -15.33 -32.95 -31.15
N GLY A 436 -14.61 -33.25 -30.07
CA GLY A 436 -13.81 -32.24 -29.38
C GLY A 436 -14.68 -31.19 -28.69
N ASP A 437 -15.83 -31.62 -28.15
CA ASP A 437 -16.75 -30.76 -27.41
C ASP A 437 -16.01 -30.08 -26.24
N THR A 438 -16.43 -28.87 -25.87
CA THR A 438 -15.84 -28.12 -24.75
C THR A 438 -16.68 -28.29 -23.49
N ILE A 439 -16.04 -28.70 -22.40
CA ILE A 439 -16.64 -28.76 -21.07
C ILE A 439 -16.16 -27.59 -20.21
N SER A 440 -17.04 -27.06 -19.37
CA SER A 440 -16.76 -25.99 -18.42
C SER A 440 -16.82 -26.51 -17.00
N ILE A 441 -15.77 -26.27 -16.24
CA ILE A 441 -15.66 -26.57 -14.82
C ILE A 441 -15.91 -25.26 -14.07
N PHE A 442 -17.01 -25.20 -13.34
CA PHE A 442 -17.39 -24.07 -12.49
C PHE A 442 -16.99 -24.33 -11.06
N GLY A 443 -16.59 -23.27 -10.36
CA GLY A 443 -16.02 -23.40 -9.03
C GLY A 443 -15.64 -22.08 -8.37
N GLY A 444 -15.04 -22.21 -7.20
CA GLY A 444 -14.47 -21.12 -6.42
C GLY A 444 -12.95 -21.06 -6.53
N ASP A 445 -12.41 -19.85 -6.49
CA ASP A 445 -10.98 -19.58 -6.34
C ASP A 445 -10.08 -20.02 -7.51
N PHE A 446 -10.60 -20.03 -8.75
CA PHE A 446 -9.77 -20.16 -9.97
C PHE A 446 -8.99 -18.87 -10.33
N MET A 447 -8.75 -17.98 -9.35
CA MET A 447 -8.29 -16.61 -9.57
C MET A 447 -6.84 -16.50 -10.11
N PRO A 448 -6.47 -15.33 -10.67
CA PRO A 448 -6.04 -15.18 -12.06
C PRO A 448 -4.61 -15.65 -12.28
N ILE A 449 -4.45 -16.93 -12.63
CA ILE A 449 -3.28 -17.38 -13.38
C ILE A 449 -3.17 -16.64 -14.74
N GLN A 450 -4.25 -15.98 -15.20
CA GLN A 450 -4.28 -15.13 -16.40
C GLN A 450 -3.18 -14.05 -16.45
N ARG A 451 -2.75 -13.45 -15.32
CA ARG A 451 -1.64 -12.47 -15.34
C ARG A 451 -0.26 -13.10 -15.41
N LEU A 452 -0.15 -14.42 -15.24
CA LEU A 452 1.12 -15.14 -15.24
C LEU A 452 1.31 -15.99 -16.51
N ALA A 453 0.23 -16.51 -17.11
CA ALA A 453 0.08 -16.81 -18.54
C ALA A 453 -1.20 -17.64 -18.83
N PRO A 454 -1.77 -17.54 -20.04
CA PRO A 454 -3.11 -18.09 -20.37
C PRO A 454 -3.27 -19.62 -20.40
N SER A 455 -2.22 -20.44 -20.25
CA SER A 455 -2.24 -21.88 -20.60
C SER A 455 -1.66 -22.85 -19.56
N PHE A 456 -1.81 -22.58 -18.25
CA PHE A 456 -1.08 -23.32 -17.20
C PHE A 456 -1.84 -24.48 -16.52
N GLY A 457 -3.03 -24.84 -17.00
CA GLY A 457 -3.78 -25.99 -16.48
C GLY A 457 -3.98 -27.09 -17.51
N TYR A 458 -4.28 -28.31 -17.04
CA TYR A 458 -4.78 -29.39 -17.88
C TYR A 458 -5.90 -30.15 -17.17
N CYS A 459 -6.91 -30.57 -17.92
CA CYS A 459 -7.90 -31.53 -17.45
C CYS A 459 -7.45 -32.95 -17.80
N THR A 460 -7.53 -33.89 -16.87
CA THR A 460 -7.44 -35.31 -17.18
C THR A 460 -8.81 -35.94 -17.22
N PHE A 461 -8.94 -36.95 -18.08
CA PHE A 461 -10.11 -37.80 -18.25
C PHE A 461 -9.65 -39.22 -18.02
N SER A 462 -10.13 -39.86 -16.96
CA SER A 462 -9.82 -41.26 -16.66
C SER A 462 -11.06 -42.12 -16.74
N TRP A 463 -10.92 -43.33 -17.26
CA TRP A 463 -12.02 -44.29 -17.37
C TRP A 463 -11.60 -45.68 -16.87
N ASN A 464 -12.61 -46.44 -16.48
CA ASN A 464 -12.50 -47.86 -16.21
C ASN A 464 -13.77 -48.52 -16.75
N VAL A 465 -13.63 -49.23 -17.88
CA VAL A 465 -14.75 -49.89 -18.56
C VAL A 465 -14.51 -51.38 -18.57
N THR A 466 -15.47 -52.12 -18.03
CA THR A 466 -15.54 -53.58 -18.19
C THR A 466 -16.53 -53.88 -19.29
N TYR A 467 -16.06 -54.39 -20.43
CA TYR A 467 -16.94 -54.79 -21.53
C TYR A 467 -17.65 -56.11 -21.19
N PRO A 468 -18.97 -56.24 -21.41
CA PRO A 468 -19.70 -57.45 -21.04
C PRO A 468 -19.25 -58.73 -21.76
N THR A 469 -18.63 -58.58 -22.94
CA THR A 469 -18.34 -59.68 -23.88
C THR A 469 -16.86 -60.00 -24.02
N ASP A 470 -15.96 -59.11 -23.58
CA ASP A 470 -14.51 -59.31 -23.60
C ASP A 470 -13.96 -58.96 -22.22
N LEU A 471 -13.39 -59.94 -21.52
CA LEU A 471 -12.84 -59.85 -20.15
C LEU A 471 -11.64 -58.87 -20.02
N SER A 472 -11.40 -58.02 -21.00
CA SER A 472 -10.39 -56.96 -20.93
C SER A 472 -10.99 -55.72 -20.27
N ASN A 473 -10.54 -55.42 -19.05
CA ASN A 473 -10.72 -54.10 -18.46
C ASN A 473 -9.91 -53.08 -19.26
N ASP A 474 -10.58 -52.14 -19.91
CA ASP A 474 -9.92 -51.01 -20.55
C ASP A 474 -9.84 -49.86 -19.54
N THR A 475 -8.61 -49.46 -19.21
CA THR A 475 -8.32 -48.36 -18.29
C THR A 475 -7.34 -47.42 -18.97
N GLY A 476 -7.60 -46.13 -18.89
CA GLY A 476 -6.73 -45.13 -19.49
C GLY A 476 -6.91 -43.76 -18.90
N VAL A 477 -5.97 -42.87 -19.24
CA VAL A 477 -5.99 -41.46 -18.88
C VAL A 477 -5.60 -40.65 -20.11
N ARG A 478 -6.38 -39.60 -20.39
CA ARG A 478 -6.03 -38.58 -21.39
C ARG A 478 -6.01 -37.21 -20.73
N ALA A 479 -5.20 -36.31 -21.28
CA ALA A 479 -5.11 -34.93 -20.82
C ALA A 479 -5.46 -33.96 -21.94
N SER A 480 -6.07 -32.83 -21.58
CA SER A 480 -6.33 -31.70 -22.48
C SER A 480 -5.92 -30.40 -21.81
N THR A 481 -5.52 -29.41 -22.59
CA THR A 481 -5.20 -28.08 -22.06
C THR A 481 -6.45 -27.41 -21.48
N ALA A 482 -6.30 -26.83 -20.29
CA ALA A 482 -7.33 -26.05 -19.65
C ALA A 482 -7.19 -24.56 -20.00
N VAL A 483 -8.29 -23.93 -20.39
CA VAL A 483 -8.39 -22.52 -20.78
C VAL A 483 -9.16 -21.76 -19.71
N TYR A 484 -8.54 -20.74 -19.13
CA TYR A 484 -9.17 -19.92 -18.09
C TYR A 484 -10.10 -18.89 -18.69
N VAL A 485 -11.37 -18.96 -18.33
CA VAL A 485 -12.39 -17.99 -18.76
C VAL A 485 -12.57 -16.90 -17.72
N SER A 486 -12.70 -17.29 -16.44
CA SER A 486 -12.86 -16.36 -15.32
C SER A 486 -12.34 -16.98 -14.01
N GLY A 487 -12.32 -16.21 -12.92
CA GLY A 487 -12.01 -16.73 -11.58
C GLY A 487 -12.99 -17.79 -11.05
N ARG A 488 -14.02 -18.15 -11.82
CA ARG A 488 -15.04 -19.16 -11.50
C ARG A 488 -15.30 -20.17 -12.61
N GLU A 489 -14.60 -20.09 -13.75
CA GLU A 489 -14.81 -20.97 -14.90
C GLU A 489 -13.49 -21.31 -15.60
N VAL A 490 -13.25 -22.61 -15.76
CA VAL A 490 -12.17 -23.18 -16.56
C VAL A 490 -12.77 -24.09 -17.63
N ARG A 491 -12.31 -23.97 -18.88
CA ARG A 491 -12.78 -24.78 -20.01
C ARG A 491 -11.74 -25.80 -20.44
N CYS A 492 -12.16 -27.00 -20.79
CA CYS A 492 -11.31 -28.05 -21.30
C CYS A 492 -11.94 -28.67 -22.55
N GLN A 493 -11.10 -28.99 -23.54
CA GLN A 493 -11.54 -29.68 -24.75
C GLN A 493 -11.49 -31.19 -24.53
N VAL A 494 -12.59 -31.90 -24.76
CA VAL A 494 -12.65 -33.35 -24.61
C VAL A 494 -11.78 -34.00 -25.71
N PRO A 495 -10.80 -34.87 -25.38
CA PRO A 495 -9.98 -35.57 -26.37
C PRO A 495 -10.83 -36.37 -27.36
N LEU A 496 -10.43 -36.36 -28.64
CA LEU A 496 -11.17 -37.00 -29.73
C LEU A 496 -11.21 -38.52 -29.64
N ASP A 497 -10.23 -39.12 -28.96
CA ASP A 497 -9.98 -40.55 -28.88
C ASP A 497 -10.51 -41.22 -27.61
N LEU A 498 -11.40 -40.55 -26.85
CA LEU A 498 -12.02 -41.16 -25.67
C LEU A 498 -13.12 -42.18 -26.04
N PRO A 499 -13.14 -43.38 -25.43
CA PRO A 499 -14.20 -44.36 -25.65
C PRO A 499 -15.54 -43.93 -25.02
N PRO A 500 -16.69 -44.41 -25.54
CA PRO A 500 -18.02 -44.09 -24.99
C PRO A 500 -18.19 -44.73 -23.60
N ALA A 501 -17.94 -43.95 -22.56
CA ALA A 501 -17.97 -44.35 -21.16
C ALA A 501 -18.21 -43.16 -20.23
N THR A 502 -18.38 -43.42 -18.94
CA THR A 502 -18.30 -42.40 -17.91
C THR A 502 -16.83 -42.14 -17.54
N HIS A 503 -16.39 -40.90 -17.67
CA HIS A 503 -15.02 -40.47 -17.40
C HIS A 503 -14.97 -39.65 -16.11
N ALA A 504 -14.02 -39.96 -15.23
CA ALA A 504 -13.68 -39.09 -14.12
C ALA A 504 -12.85 -37.92 -14.63
N VAL A 505 -13.32 -36.69 -14.41
CA VAL A 505 -12.63 -35.46 -14.84
C VAL A 505 -11.89 -34.87 -13.65
N GLN A 506 -10.57 -34.71 -13.77
CA GLN A 506 -9.75 -34.01 -12.78
C GLN A 506 -9.08 -32.78 -13.40
N LEU A 507 -8.93 -31.70 -12.64
CA LEU A 507 -8.38 -30.43 -13.10
C LEU A 507 -7.08 -30.16 -12.35
N PHE A 508 -6.00 -30.01 -13.10
CA PHE A 508 -4.68 -29.76 -12.56
C PHE A 508 -4.19 -28.38 -12.97
N PHE A 509 -3.51 -27.73 -12.04
CA PHE A 509 -2.88 -26.44 -12.21
C PHE A 509 -1.38 -26.58 -12.02
N THR A 510 -0.61 -26.21 -13.03
CA THR A 510 0.86 -26.30 -12.97
C THR A 510 1.46 -24.91 -12.83
N GLN A 511 2.46 -24.76 -11.96
CA GLN A 511 3.28 -23.56 -11.87
C GLN A 511 4.74 -23.96 -11.66
N GLY A 512 5.53 -23.91 -12.72
CA GLY A 512 6.91 -24.40 -12.70
C GLY A 512 6.95 -25.92 -12.48
N ARG A 513 7.45 -26.36 -11.32
CA ARG A 513 7.55 -27.79 -10.95
C ARG A 513 6.42 -28.29 -10.04
N TYR A 514 5.49 -27.41 -9.67
CA TYR A 514 4.42 -27.76 -8.75
C TYR A 514 3.12 -27.98 -9.52
N THR A 515 2.44 -29.08 -9.23
CA THR A 515 1.11 -29.41 -9.77
C THR A 515 0.11 -29.45 -8.61
N LEU A 516 -0.98 -28.70 -8.72
CA LEU A 516 -2.07 -28.66 -7.76
C LEU A 516 -3.32 -29.27 -8.40
N GLU A 517 -3.90 -30.26 -7.74
CA GLU A 517 -5.19 -30.86 -8.14
C GLU A 517 -6.35 -30.08 -7.53
N ALA A 518 -7.32 -29.68 -8.35
CA ALA A 518 -8.57 -29.08 -7.89
C ALA A 518 -9.34 -30.07 -7.02
N ARG A 519 -9.88 -29.61 -5.89
CA ARG A 519 -10.78 -30.44 -5.09
C ARG A 519 -12.15 -30.45 -5.76
N TYR A 520 -12.75 -31.61 -5.89
CA TYR A 520 -14.11 -31.74 -6.40
C TYR A 520 -15.10 -31.85 -5.24
N GLY A 521 -16.22 -31.13 -5.33
CA GLY A 521 -17.36 -31.36 -4.44
C GLY A 521 -17.88 -32.79 -4.58
N ALA A 522 -18.55 -33.30 -3.55
CA ALA A 522 -18.99 -34.70 -3.44
C ALA A 522 -19.85 -35.23 -4.62
N ASN A 523 -20.37 -34.35 -5.48
CA ASN A 523 -21.31 -34.67 -6.56
C ASN A 523 -20.78 -34.37 -7.97
N VAL A 524 -19.47 -34.14 -8.15
CA VAL A 524 -18.94 -33.56 -9.38
C VAL A 524 -17.68 -34.29 -9.81
N THR A 525 -17.79 -35.48 -10.39
CA THR A 525 -16.60 -36.15 -10.95
C THR A 525 -16.84 -36.79 -12.31
N SER A 526 -18.07 -37.04 -12.74
CA SER A 526 -18.36 -37.83 -13.94
C SER A 526 -18.79 -37.00 -15.15
N LEU A 527 -18.22 -37.33 -16.31
CA LEU A 527 -18.65 -36.90 -17.65
C LEU A 527 -19.09 -38.12 -18.46
N ASP A 528 -20.30 -38.12 -18.98
CA ASP A 528 -20.82 -39.23 -19.80
C ASP A 528 -20.56 -38.99 -21.30
N LEU A 529 -19.88 -39.92 -21.97
CA LEU A 529 -19.70 -39.86 -23.42
C LEU A 529 -20.79 -40.65 -24.16
N ILE A 530 -21.50 -39.95 -25.04
CA ILE A 530 -22.59 -40.52 -25.83
C ILE A 530 -22.06 -40.84 -27.23
N ALA A 531 -22.27 -42.09 -27.67
CA ALA A 531 -21.97 -42.50 -29.03
C ALA A 531 -22.82 -41.68 -30.03
N PRO A 532 -22.28 -41.29 -31.19
CA PRO A 532 -23.10 -40.69 -32.24
C PRO A 532 -24.20 -41.67 -32.64
N ALA A 533 -25.45 -41.18 -32.64
CA ALA A 533 -26.62 -41.92 -33.10
C ALA A 533 -26.56 -42.23 -34.59
#